data_AF-A0A3N5LVU3-F1
#
_entry.id   AF-A0A3N5LVU3-F1
#
_cell.length_a   1.000
_cell.length_b   1.000
_cell.length_c   1.000
_cell.angle_alpha   90.00
_cell.angle_beta   90.00
_cell.angle_gamma   90.00
#
_symmetry.space_group_name_H-M   'P 1'
#
loop_
_entity.id
_entity.type
_entity.pdbx_description
1 polymer ?
#
loop_
_entity_poly.entity_id
_entity_poly.type
_entity_poly.pdbx_seq_one_letter_code
_entity_poly.pdbx_strand_id
1 'polypeptide(L)' 'MDVSVCIVNYNACDYLRECLRSLYKNVKALSFEVIVVDNHSSDGVVEMLRQ' A
#
# COMPACT_ATOMS: atom_id res chain seq x y z
N MET A 1 -8.62 -5.15 -15.22
CA MET A 1 -7.62 -5.26 -14.15
C MET A 1 -6.51 -6.12 -14.71
N ASP A 2 -5.29 -5.58 -14.81
CA ASP A 2 -4.12 -6.25 -15.43
C ASP A 2 -3.17 -6.82 -14.36
N VAL A 3 -3.08 -6.18 -13.20
CA VAL A 3 -2.21 -6.58 -12.08
C VAL A 3 -2.91 -6.35 -10.74
N SER A 4 -2.75 -7.29 -9.81
CA SER A 4 -3.13 -7.11 -8.40
C SER A 4 -1.87 -7.05 -7.54
N VAL A 5 -1.68 -5.97 -6.80
CA VAL A 5 -0.53 -5.78 -5.90
C VAL A 5 -0.96 -6.10 -4.47
N CYS A 6 -0.56 -7.28 -3.98
CA CYS A 6 -0.86 -7.71 -2.62
C CYS A 6 0.31 -7.38 -1.68
N ILE A 7 0.05 -6.60 -0.63
CA ILE A 7 1.06 -6.14 0.33
C ILE A 7 0.67 -6.63 1.72
N VAL A 8 1.53 -7.46 2.32
CA VAL A 8 1.43 -7.79 3.75
C VAL A 8 2.29 -6.80 4.54
N ASN A 9 1.70 -6.13 5.51
CA ASN A 9 2.33 -5.07 6.28
C ASN A 9 2.39 -5.39 7.78
N TYR A 10 3.50 -5.03 8.43
CA TYR A 10 3.65 -5.06 9.89
C TYR A 10 4.62 -3.97 10.36
N ASN A 11 4.13 -2.99 11.10
CA ASN A 11 4.89 -1.88 11.68
C ASN A 11 5.84 -1.17 10.68
N ALA A 12 5.34 -0.89 9.47
CA ALA A 12 6.10 -0.26 8.40
C ALA A 12 5.36 0.93 7.75
N CYS A 13 4.70 1.78 8.54
CA CYS A 13 3.88 2.92 8.08
C CYS A 13 4.56 3.79 7.03
N ASP A 14 5.78 4.26 7.29
CA ASP A 14 6.49 5.16 6.39
C ASP A 14 6.91 4.46 5.09
N TYR A 15 7.37 3.21 5.18
CA TYR A 15 7.74 2.42 4.00
C TYR A 15 6.52 2.07 3.15
N LEU A 16 5.39 1.73 3.77
CA LEU A 16 4.14 1.46 3.08
C LEU A 16 3.66 2.71 2.35
N ARG A 17 3.71 3.89 2.99
CA ARG A 17 3.35 5.17 2.35
C ARG A 17 4.20 5.44 1.12
N GLU A 18 5.51 5.28 1.23
CA GLU A 18 6.43 5.50 0.11
C GLU A 18 6.24 4.47 -1.01
N CYS A 19 5.97 3.21 -0.67
CA CYS A 19 5.64 2.15 -1.62
C CYS A 19 4.37 2.52 -2.43
N LEU A 20 3.27 2.84 -1.74
CA LEU A 20 2.01 3.23 -2.37
C LEU A 20 2.20 4.46 -3.26
N ARG A 21 2.90 5.49 -2.76
CA ARG A 21 3.23 6.70 -3.53
C ARG A 21 4.01 6.36 -4.80
N SER A 22 5.00 5.47 -4.71
CA SER A 22 5.78 5.01 -5.86
C SER A 22 4.92 4.26 -6.88
N LEU A 23 4.04 3.36 -6.43
CA LEU A 23 3.13 2.61 -7.30
C LEU A 23 2.23 3.55 -8.11
N TYR A 24 1.49 4.43 -7.45
CA TYR A 24 0.58 5.37 -8.12
C TYR A 24 1.31 6.41 -8.98
N LYS A 25 2.56 6.76 -8.62
CA LYS A 25 3.38 7.66 -9.43
C LYS A 25 3.87 7.02 -10.72
N ASN A 26 4.31 5.77 -10.69
CA ASN A 26 5.05 5.16 -11.80
C ASN A 26 4.21 4.23 -12.69
N VAL A 27 3.15 3.60 -12.17
CA VAL A 27 2.30 2.69 -12.95
C VAL A 27 1.22 3.50 -13.67
N LYS A 28 1.41 3.74 -14.98
CA LYS A 28 0.50 4.56 -15.81
C LYS A 28 -0.27 3.79 -16.89
N ALA A 29 0.29 2.70 -17.40
CA ALA A 29 -0.25 1.97 -18.56
C ALA A 29 -1.05 0.71 -18.19
N LEU A 30 -1.07 0.32 -16.92
CA LEU A 30 -1.75 -0.87 -16.43
C LEU A 30 -2.87 -0.46 -15.49
N SER A 31 -4.03 -1.10 -15.64
CA SER A 31 -5.06 -1.09 -14.60
C SER A 31 -4.61 -2.02 -13.47
N PHE A 32 -4.55 -1.49 -12.26
CA PHE A 32 -4.15 -2.29 -11.11
C PHE A 32 -4.98 -1.97 -9.87
N GLU A 33 -5.03 -2.93 -8.97
CA GLU A 33 -5.55 -2.78 -7.61
C GLU A 33 -4.44 -3.01 -6.59
N VAL A 34 -4.61 -2.43 -5.40
CA VAL A 34 -3.72 -2.65 -4.27
C VAL A 34 -4.51 -3.21 -3.11
N ILE A 35 -4.10 -4.38 -2.62
CA ILE A 35 -4.71 -5.05 -1.47
C ILE A 35 -3.68 -5.07 -0.36
N VAL A 36 -3.93 -4.31 0.71
CA VAL A 36 -3.05 -4.26 1.88
C VAL A 36 -3.66 -5.11 3.00
N VAL A 37 -2.88 -6.06 3.50
CA VAL A 37 -3.21 -6.85 4.69
C VAL A 37 -2.29 -6.43 5.81
N ASP A 38 -2.85 -5.77 6.82
CA ASP A 38 -2.13 -5.36 8.01
C ASP A 38 -2.13 -6.48 9.08
N ASN A 39 -0.94 -6.80 9.60
CA ASN A 39 -0.76 -7.86 10.60
C ASN A 39 -0.75 -7.29 12.03
N HIS A 40 -1.76 -6.50 12.37
CA HIS A 40 -1.92 -5.86 13.68
C HIS A 40 -0.79 -4.87 14.03
N SER A 41 -0.53 -3.92 13.12
CA SER A 41 0.44 -2.86 13.37
C SER A 41 -0.05 -1.87 14.42
N SER A 42 0.89 -1.27 15.16
CA SER A 42 0.63 -0.27 16.20
C SER A 42 1.30 1.08 15.92
N ASP A 43 1.71 1.32 14.68
CA ASP A 43 2.53 2.44 14.22
C ASP A 43 1.76 3.47 13.38
N GLY A 44 0.42 3.42 13.41
CA GLY A 44 -0.44 4.37 12.71
C GLY A 44 -0.74 4.02 11.25
N VAL A 45 -0.41 2.80 10.79
CA VAL A 45 -0.71 2.34 9.41
C VAL A 45 -2.20 2.46 9.09
N VAL A 46 -3.08 2.09 10.01
CA VAL A 46 -4.54 2.07 9.77
C VAL A 46 -5.07 3.49 9.55
N GLU A 47 -4.60 4.45 10.35
CA GLU A 47 -4.93 5.87 10.20
C GLU A 47 -4.37 6.43 8.90
N MET A 48 -3.14 6.05 8.54
CA MET A 48 -2.50 6.47 7.29
C MET A 48 -3.26 5.97 6.05
N LEU A 49 -3.75 4.73 6.06
CA LEU A 49 -4.50 4.15 4.93
C LEU A 49 -5.92 4.71 4.75
N ARG A 50 -6.46 5.43 5.75
CA ARG A 50 -7.81 6.03 5.71
C ARG A 50 -7.84 7.47 5.20
N GLN A 51 -6.68 8.08 4.95
CA GLN A 51 -6.53 9.43 4.41
C GLN A 51 -6.54 9.42 2.88
#